data_AF-K1VC68-F1
#
_entry.id   AF-K1VC68-F1
#
_cell.length_a   1.000
_cell.length_b   1.000
_cell.length_c   1.000
_cell.angle_alpha   90.00
_cell.angle_beta   90.00
_cell.angle_gamma   90.00
#
_symmetry.space_group_name_H-M   'P 1'
#
loop_
_entity.id
_entity.type
_entity.pdbx_description
1 polymer ?
#
loop_
_entity_poly.entity_id
_entity_poly.type
_entity_poly.pdbx_seq_one_letter_code
_entity_poly.pdbx_strand_id
1 'polypeptide(L)'
;MLPFSTLLLRSYYAETGWNEDNLYSNLTRSSAAPRMRMDQDQLTFSDFPVPESLILQLANAPSPIFFNSYALDALPQLNGSMSYVTSSLPLTSQIGSSRTMPFRDVVERFRLYPPPQRPSVDEIWIDGKRVDKRDYFLYSRLHFPSFHLSGLATTRVSSTLQAQLAFTHQPTMARLRFTPRGEVAQKASSAHPPGNLLLSLQHDTGQYSGEYTYSASDGMFGVRGLYNFGWQDEEAKKEARAAEGEGHASRIEDDEDMLEGGLRGRFSAGGEVYLSLKQRSLGGGLSQGGA
;
A
#
# COMPACT_ATOMS: atom_id res chain seq x y z
N MET A 1 -9.72 9.60 6.47
CA MET A 1 -9.15 8.52 7.32
C MET A 1 -8.78 7.35 6.42
N LEU A 2 -7.71 6.63 6.76
CA LEU A 2 -7.27 5.48 5.98
C LEU A 2 -8.30 4.34 6.06
N PRO A 3 -8.60 3.66 4.94
CA PRO A 3 -9.39 2.44 4.97
C PRO A 3 -8.72 1.38 5.86
N PHE A 4 -9.53 0.56 6.54
CA PHE A 4 -9.03 -0.49 7.43
C PHE A 4 -8.09 -1.48 6.72
N SER A 5 -8.35 -1.79 5.44
CA SER A 5 -7.48 -2.64 4.62
C SER A 5 -6.09 -2.03 4.39
N THR A 6 -6.00 -0.71 4.22
CA THR A 6 -4.74 0.01 4.05
C THR A 6 -3.95 0.03 5.36
N LEU A 7 -4.61 0.18 6.50
CA LEU A 7 -3.97 0.06 7.82
C LEU A 7 -3.40 -1.34 8.04
N LEU A 8 -4.15 -2.37 7.69
CA LEU A 8 -3.70 -3.76 7.76
C LEU A 8 -2.48 -4.02 6.89
N LEU A 9 -2.50 -3.56 5.63
CA LEU A 9 -1.36 -3.72 4.73
C LEU A 9 -0.12 -2.97 5.23
N ARG A 10 -0.29 -1.75 5.75
CA ARG A 10 0.81 -0.96 6.32
C ARG A 10 1.41 -1.63 7.54
N SER A 11 0.56 -2.18 8.41
CA SER A 11 1.03 -2.93 9.57
C SER A 11 1.80 -4.18 9.15
N TYR A 12 1.35 -4.88 8.10
CA TYR A 12 2.07 -6.02 7.53
C TYR A 12 3.45 -5.62 6.99
N TYR A 13 3.56 -4.49 6.29
CA TYR A 13 4.86 -3.98 5.83
C TYR A 13 5.77 -3.58 6.99
N ALA A 14 5.22 -2.97 8.04
CA ALA A 14 5.99 -2.63 9.24
C ALA A 14 6.55 -3.88 9.94
N GLU A 15 5.73 -4.92 10.12
CA GLU A 15 6.16 -6.18 10.76
C GLU A 15 7.16 -6.98 9.89
N THR A 16 7.05 -6.89 8.56
CA THR A 16 7.99 -7.57 7.65
C THR A 16 9.26 -6.76 7.37
N GLY A 17 9.35 -5.53 7.88
CA GLY A 17 10.45 -4.62 7.58
C GLY A 17 10.51 -4.18 6.11
N TRP A 18 9.37 -4.23 5.39
CA TRP A 18 9.29 -3.80 4.00
C TRP A 18 9.08 -2.28 3.95
N ASN A 19 9.93 -1.58 3.21
CA ASN A 19 9.85 -0.13 3.08
C ASN A 19 8.91 0.26 1.93
N GLU A 20 7.64 0.55 2.25
CA GLU A 20 6.67 1.03 1.27
C GLU A 20 7.02 2.42 0.69
N ASP A 21 7.80 3.22 1.41
CA ASP A 21 8.08 4.60 1.04
C ASP A 21 9.19 4.69 -0.03
N ASN A 22 9.99 3.64 -0.19
CA ASN A 22 11.04 3.55 -1.21
C ASN A 22 10.52 3.16 -2.61
N LEU A 23 9.22 3.30 -2.85
CA LEU A 23 8.57 2.94 -4.10
C LEU A 23 8.36 4.18 -4.96
N TYR A 24 8.60 4.08 -6.27
CA TYR A 24 8.38 5.20 -7.19
C TYR A 24 6.92 5.71 -7.14
N SER A 25 5.99 4.77 -6.97
CA SER A 25 4.55 5.06 -6.81
C SER A 25 4.21 5.93 -5.60
N ASN A 26 5.06 5.92 -4.57
CA ASN A 26 4.86 6.66 -3.33
C ASN A 26 5.72 7.93 -3.24
N LEU A 27 6.53 8.26 -4.25
CA LEU A 27 7.41 9.44 -4.23
C LEU A 27 6.66 10.75 -3.95
N THR A 28 5.45 10.90 -4.50
CA THR A 28 4.61 12.08 -4.31
C THR A 28 3.56 11.93 -3.22
N ARG A 29 3.58 10.83 -2.43
CA ARG A 29 2.55 10.53 -1.42
C ARG A 29 2.43 11.62 -0.36
N SER A 30 3.55 12.17 0.11
CA SER A 30 3.54 13.27 1.09
C SER A 30 3.01 14.58 0.51
N SER A 31 3.19 14.81 -0.79
CA SER A 31 2.66 15.98 -1.49
C SER A 31 1.16 15.86 -1.80
N ALA A 32 0.69 14.62 -2.02
CA ALA A 32 -0.73 14.30 -2.17
C ALA A 32 -1.48 14.23 -0.83
N ALA A 33 -0.77 14.36 0.30
CA ALA A 33 -1.42 14.44 1.60
C ALA A 33 -2.29 15.71 1.69
N PRO A 34 -3.44 15.69 2.39
CA PRO A 34 -4.36 16.82 2.44
C PRO A 34 -3.66 18.06 3.01
N ARG A 35 -3.41 19.06 2.15
CA ARG A 35 -2.79 20.32 2.55
C ARG A 35 -3.88 21.33 2.90
N MET A 36 -3.78 21.94 4.09
CA MET A 36 -4.51 23.18 4.36
C MET A 36 -3.87 24.30 3.53
N ARG A 37 -4.59 24.78 2.51
CA ARG A 37 -4.23 26.00 1.79
C ARG A 37 -5.05 27.15 2.38
N MET A 38 -4.40 28.06 3.10
CA MET A 38 -4.98 29.37 3.40
C MET A 38 -4.74 30.24 2.16
N ASP A 39 -5.68 30.22 1.22
CA ASP A 39 -5.86 31.36 0.32
C ASP A 39 -6.98 32.23 0.89
N GLN A 40 -6.71 33.53 0.92
CA GLN A 40 -7.61 34.60 1.40
C GLN A 40 -9.03 34.37 0.84
N ASP A 41 -9.99 34.23 1.74
CA ASP A 41 -11.44 34.09 1.51
C ASP A 41 -12.01 32.74 1.01
N GLN A 42 -11.22 31.67 0.84
CA GLN A 42 -11.81 30.34 0.57
C GLN A 42 -10.96 29.17 1.09
N LEU A 43 -11.45 28.50 2.15
CA LEU A 43 -10.92 27.23 2.67
C LEU A 43 -11.24 26.09 1.69
N THR A 44 -10.46 25.97 0.62
CA THR A 44 -10.59 24.84 -0.32
C THR A 44 -9.79 23.64 0.22
N PHE A 45 -10.51 22.77 0.90
CA PHE A 45 -10.02 21.49 1.44
C PHE A 45 -9.75 20.53 0.28
N SER A 46 -8.51 20.48 -0.20
CA SER A 46 -8.22 19.93 -1.54
C SER A 46 -8.58 18.45 -1.70
N ASP A 47 -8.38 17.57 -0.72
CA ASP A 47 -8.45 16.12 -1.00
C ASP A 47 -8.92 15.25 0.18
N PHE A 48 -9.87 15.74 0.98
CA PHE A 48 -10.58 14.83 1.88
C PHE A 48 -11.89 14.42 1.23
N PRO A 49 -12.13 13.11 1.03
CA PRO A 49 -13.43 12.64 0.63
C PRO A 49 -14.40 12.96 1.77
N VAL A 50 -15.20 14.01 1.61
CA VAL A 50 -16.32 14.28 2.51
C VAL A 50 -17.31 13.12 2.33
N PRO A 51 -17.67 12.38 3.40
CA PRO A 51 -18.63 11.31 3.27
C PRO A 51 -19.96 11.87 2.76
N GLU A 52 -20.36 11.46 1.56
CA GLU A 52 -21.67 11.82 0.99
C GLU A 52 -22.80 10.95 1.57
N SER A 53 -22.44 9.88 2.27
CA SER A 53 -23.34 8.89 2.82
C SER A 53 -22.98 8.48 4.25
N LEU A 54 -23.94 7.88 4.94
CA LEU A 54 -23.72 7.30 6.26
C LEU A 54 -23.09 5.91 6.10
N ILE A 55 -21.84 5.79 6.52
CA ILE A 55 -21.07 4.55 6.48
C ILE A 55 -20.92 3.98 7.89
N LEU A 56 -21.49 2.81 8.13
CA LEU A 56 -21.28 2.02 9.34
C LEU A 56 -20.21 0.96 9.07
N GLN A 57 -19.09 1.01 9.79
CA GLN A 57 -18.02 0.00 9.70
C GLN A 57 -17.83 -0.72 11.02
N LEU A 58 -17.89 -2.05 10.97
CA LEU A 58 -17.61 -2.95 12.07
C LEU A 58 -16.42 -3.84 11.69
N ALA A 59 -15.31 -3.73 12.41
CA ALA A 59 -14.15 -4.58 12.23
C ALA A 59 -13.91 -5.40 13.50
N ASN A 60 -13.47 -6.65 13.32
CA ASN A 60 -13.12 -7.55 14.40
C ASN A 60 -11.83 -8.32 14.04
N ALA A 61 -11.08 -8.72 15.07
CA ALA A 61 -9.82 -9.43 14.97
C ALA A 61 -9.88 -10.69 15.86
N PRO A 62 -10.52 -11.79 15.40
CA PRO A 62 -10.63 -13.01 16.20
C PRO A 62 -9.28 -13.63 16.57
N SER A 63 -8.26 -13.44 15.73
CA SER A 63 -6.88 -13.82 16.04
C SER A 63 -5.90 -12.77 15.51
N PRO A 64 -4.65 -12.71 16.01
CA PRO A 64 -3.65 -11.74 15.55
C PRO A 64 -3.27 -11.86 14.06
N ILE A 65 -3.62 -13.00 13.44
CA ILE A 65 -3.33 -13.32 12.04
C ILE A 65 -4.57 -13.23 11.15
N PHE A 66 -5.77 -13.06 11.71
CA PHE A 66 -7.03 -13.10 10.98
C PHE A 66 -7.96 -11.97 11.38
N PHE A 67 -8.43 -11.21 10.39
CA PHE A 67 -9.28 -10.04 10.59
C PHE A 67 -10.50 -10.10 9.67
N ASN A 68 -11.64 -9.66 10.17
CA ASN A 68 -12.86 -9.52 9.40
C ASN A 68 -13.45 -8.12 9.56
N SER A 69 -14.01 -7.57 8.48
CA SER A 69 -14.67 -6.27 8.50
C SER A 69 -15.96 -6.28 7.70
N TYR A 70 -16.95 -5.58 8.21
CA TYR A 70 -18.26 -5.37 7.60
C TYR A 70 -18.46 -3.87 7.45
N ALA A 71 -18.77 -3.41 6.26
CA ALA A 71 -19.17 -2.03 6.01
C ALA A 71 -20.57 -2.02 5.42
N LEU A 72 -21.43 -1.15 5.93
CA LEU A 72 -22.76 -0.86 5.40
C LEU A 72 -22.83 0.63 5.06
N ASP A 73 -23.33 0.92 3.88
CA ASP A 73 -23.53 2.26 3.36
C ASP A 73 -25.01 2.45 3.04
N ALA A 74 -25.65 3.44 3.67
CA ALA A 74 -27.11 3.55 3.73
C ALA A 74 -27.75 4.35 2.58
N LEU A 75 -26.99 5.12 1.78
CA LEU A 75 -27.56 6.05 0.77
C LEU A 75 -26.74 6.06 -0.53
N PRO A 76 -27.36 6.15 -1.73
CA PRO A 76 -28.80 6.13 -2.04
C PRO A 76 -29.41 4.72 -2.10
N GLN A 77 -28.59 3.67 -2.07
CA GLN A 77 -29.01 2.27 -1.98
C GLN A 77 -28.19 1.61 -0.88
N LEU A 78 -28.80 0.66 -0.14
CA LEU A 78 -28.08 -0.08 0.89
C LEU A 78 -26.99 -0.94 0.24
N ASN A 79 -25.75 -0.50 0.33
CA ASN A 79 -24.59 -1.24 -0.11
C ASN A 79 -23.89 -1.85 1.09
N GLY A 80 -23.42 -3.08 0.93
CA GLY A 80 -22.66 -3.79 1.95
C GLY A 80 -21.30 -4.21 1.42
N SER A 81 -20.33 -4.37 2.30
CA SER A 81 -19.11 -5.11 1.98
C SER A 81 -18.65 -5.93 3.16
N MET A 82 -18.13 -7.12 2.88
CA MET A 82 -17.52 -8.00 3.85
C MET A 82 -16.09 -8.28 3.40
N SER A 83 -15.12 -8.03 4.26
CA SER A 83 -13.71 -8.26 3.97
C SER A 83 -13.11 -9.27 4.93
N TYR A 84 -12.24 -10.13 4.39
CA TYR A 84 -11.46 -11.10 5.13
C TYR A 84 -9.98 -10.87 4.86
N VAL A 85 -9.19 -10.88 5.93
CA VAL A 85 -7.75 -10.66 5.87
C VAL A 85 -7.07 -11.79 6.65
N THR A 86 -6.04 -12.38 6.06
CA THR A 86 -5.15 -13.31 6.74
C THR A 86 -3.69 -12.94 6.49
N SER A 87 -2.85 -13.08 7.51
CA SER A 87 -1.43 -12.72 7.49
C SER A 87 -0.58 -13.87 8.03
N SER A 88 0.65 -14.02 7.54
CA SER A 88 1.63 -14.96 8.11
C SER A 88 2.10 -14.56 9.50
N LEU A 89 2.17 -13.24 9.75
CA LEU A 89 2.69 -12.64 10.98
C LEU A 89 1.56 -11.99 11.79
N PRO A 90 1.66 -12.01 13.13
CA PRO A 90 0.70 -11.34 14.00
C PRO A 90 0.83 -9.82 13.89
N LEU A 91 -0.19 -9.15 13.35
CA LEU A 91 -0.16 -7.71 13.07
C LEU A 91 -0.41 -6.89 14.35
N THR A 92 0.60 -6.76 15.21
CA THR A 92 0.41 -6.27 16.60
C THR A 92 0.96 -4.86 16.80
N SER A 93 1.92 -4.42 15.98
CA SER A 93 2.62 -3.13 16.11
C SER A 93 1.72 -1.90 15.92
N GLN A 94 0.73 -1.97 15.03
CA GLN A 94 -0.11 -0.81 14.66
C GLN A 94 -1.61 -1.03 14.91
N ILE A 95 -2.06 -2.28 15.09
CA ILE A 95 -3.47 -2.62 15.20
C ILE A 95 -3.79 -2.94 16.65
N GLY A 96 -4.06 -1.87 17.42
CA GLY A 96 -4.54 -1.95 18.79
C GLY A 96 -6.07 -1.81 18.88
N SER A 97 -6.57 -1.71 20.11
CA SER A 97 -7.96 -1.27 20.34
C SER A 97 -8.20 0.07 19.65
N SER A 98 -9.36 0.25 19.01
CA SER A 98 -9.73 1.52 18.37
C SER A 98 -9.67 2.72 19.32
N ARG A 99 -9.77 2.49 20.64
CA ARG A 99 -9.64 3.50 21.69
C ARG A 99 -8.21 3.97 21.94
N THR A 100 -7.20 3.14 21.67
CA THR A 100 -5.80 3.41 22.01
C THR A 100 -4.96 3.78 20.79
N MET A 101 -5.51 3.66 19.59
CA MET A 101 -4.78 3.95 18.35
C MET A 101 -4.60 5.47 18.18
N PRO A 102 -3.35 5.97 18.04
CA PRO A 102 -3.13 7.39 17.89
C PRO A 102 -3.61 7.84 16.51
N PHE A 103 -4.39 8.93 16.47
CA PHE A 103 -5.01 9.47 15.25
C PHE A 103 -4.01 9.69 14.10
N ARG A 104 -2.77 10.04 14.48
CA ARG A 104 -1.64 10.28 13.58
C ARG A 104 -1.36 9.07 12.66
N ASP A 105 -1.67 7.85 13.10
CA ASP A 105 -1.42 6.62 12.34
C ASP A 105 -2.61 6.15 11.51
N VAL A 106 -3.78 6.76 11.73
CA VAL A 106 -5.03 6.48 10.99
C VAL A 106 -5.27 7.48 9.87
N VAL A 107 -4.47 8.54 9.80
CA VAL A 107 -4.64 9.65 8.84
C VAL A 107 -3.40 9.81 7.98
N GLU A 108 -3.63 10.03 6.68
CA GLU A 108 -2.58 10.43 5.76
C GLU A 108 -2.08 11.82 6.15
N ARG A 109 -0.77 11.91 6.36
CA ARG A 109 -0.12 13.14 6.78
C ARG A 109 1.22 13.24 6.09
N PHE A 110 1.73 14.47 5.98
CA PHE A 110 3.12 14.67 5.64
C PHE A 110 4.01 13.99 6.70
N ARG A 111 4.91 13.11 6.25
CA ARG A 111 5.89 12.42 7.09
C ARG A 111 7.25 12.58 6.44
N LEU A 112 8.26 12.90 7.25
CA LEU A 112 9.65 12.79 6.86
C LEU A 112 10.03 11.33 6.97
N TYR A 113 10.39 10.73 5.83
CA TYR A 113 10.69 9.32 5.78
C TYR A 113 12.12 9.03 6.24
N PRO A 114 12.33 7.92 6.99
CA PRO A 114 13.67 7.48 7.34
C PRO A 114 14.47 7.15 6.06
N PRO A 115 15.81 7.09 6.18
CA PRO A 115 16.66 6.64 5.06
C PRO A 115 16.18 5.27 4.53
N PRO A 116 16.23 5.02 3.21
CA PRO A 116 15.78 3.78 2.64
C PRO A 116 16.74 2.67 3.06
N GLN A 117 16.31 1.85 4.01
CA GLN A 117 17.06 0.71 4.49
C GLN A 117 16.78 -0.50 3.62
N ARG A 118 17.80 -1.32 3.41
CA ARG A 118 17.61 -2.62 2.78
C ARG A 118 16.70 -3.46 3.67
N PRO A 119 15.64 -4.10 3.15
CA PRO A 119 14.78 -4.96 3.95
C PRO A 119 15.61 -6.09 4.58
N SER A 120 15.78 -6.06 5.90
CA SER A 120 16.44 -7.13 6.65
C SER A 120 15.47 -8.28 6.89
N VAL A 121 15.90 -9.51 6.63
CA VAL A 121 15.17 -10.72 7.02
C VAL A 121 16.03 -11.44 8.02
N ASP A 122 15.46 -11.75 9.18
CA ASP A 122 16.09 -12.65 10.14
C ASP A 122 16.05 -14.06 9.54
N GLU A 123 17.20 -14.50 9.00
CA GLU A 123 17.29 -15.83 8.39
C GLU A 123 17.43 -16.89 9.49
N ILE A 124 16.42 -17.75 9.61
CA ILE A 124 16.39 -18.85 10.57
C ILE A 124 16.93 -20.09 9.87
N TRP A 125 18.16 -20.43 10.23
CA TRP A 125 18.84 -21.65 9.78
C TRP A 125 18.75 -22.73 10.87
N ILE A 126 18.20 -23.90 10.50
CA ILE A 126 18.21 -25.08 11.36
C ILE A 126 18.89 -26.20 10.58
N ASP A 127 19.98 -26.75 11.13
CA ASP A 127 20.72 -27.88 10.53
C ASP A 127 21.18 -27.62 9.08
N GLY A 128 21.68 -26.40 8.82
CA GLY A 128 22.13 -25.99 7.48
C GLY A 128 21.02 -25.82 6.43
N LYS A 129 19.75 -25.97 6.82
CA LYS A 129 18.57 -25.70 5.99
C LYS A 129 17.91 -24.42 6.44
N ARG A 130 17.61 -23.54 5.49
CA ARG A 130 16.81 -22.35 5.74
C ARG A 130 15.36 -22.77 6.01
N VAL A 131 14.85 -22.51 7.21
CA VAL A 131 13.49 -22.87 7.66
C VAL A 131 12.53 -21.69 7.60
N ASP A 132 12.96 -20.56 7.03
CA ASP A 132 12.14 -19.37 6.90
C ASP A 132 10.79 -19.67 6.22
N LYS A 133 9.72 -19.36 6.95
CA LYS A 133 8.37 -19.37 6.38
C LYS A 133 8.25 -18.15 5.48
N ARG A 134 7.69 -18.35 4.28
CA ARG A 134 7.38 -17.25 3.38
C ARG A 134 6.27 -16.40 3.98
N ASP A 135 6.52 -15.11 4.10
CA ASP A 135 5.49 -14.18 4.52
C ASP A 135 4.45 -13.98 3.43
N TYR A 136 3.19 -13.91 3.87
CA TYR A 136 2.06 -13.66 2.99
C TYR A 136 1.02 -12.81 3.71
N PHE A 137 0.32 -12.01 2.92
CA PHE A 137 -0.85 -11.28 3.36
C PHE A 137 -1.91 -11.39 2.27
N LEU A 138 -3.07 -11.93 2.64
CA LEU A 138 -4.20 -12.14 1.75
C LEU A 138 -5.36 -11.30 2.24
N TYR A 139 -5.88 -10.48 1.35
CA TYR A 139 -7.02 -9.62 1.54
C TYR A 139 -8.06 -9.95 0.49
N SER A 140 -9.31 -10.08 0.92
CA SER A 140 -10.45 -10.22 0.02
C SER A 140 -11.60 -9.37 0.52
N ARG A 141 -12.39 -8.84 -0.40
CA ARG A 141 -13.56 -8.01 -0.12
C ARG A 141 -14.66 -8.33 -1.11
N LEU A 142 -15.79 -8.76 -0.58
CA LEU A 142 -17.02 -9.01 -1.32
C LEU A 142 -17.99 -7.85 -1.09
N HIS A 143 -18.52 -7.27 -2.16
CA HIS A 143 -19.53 -6.22 -2.10
C HIS A 143 -20.92 -6.77 -2.38
N PHE A 144 -21.92 -6.26 -1.68
CA PHE A 144 -23.34 -6.57 -1.85
C PHE A 144 -24.10 -5.29 -2.21
N PRO A 145 -25.13 -5.37 -3.08
CA PRO A 145 -25.69 -6.57 -3.71
C PRO A 145 -25.01 -6.99 -5.03
N SER A 146 -23.96 -6.28 -5.47
CA SER A 146 -23.30 -6.55 -6.75
C SER A 146 -22.57 -7.89 -6.81
N PHE A 147 -22.26 -8.51 -5.67
CA PHE A 147 -21.37 -9.67 -5.55
C PHE A 147 -20.01 -9.45 -6.22
N HIS A 148 -19.56 -8.19 -6.26
CA HIS A 148 -18.23 -7.83 -6.72
C HIS A 148 -17.19 -8.37 -5.75
N LEU A 149 -16.26 -9.18 -6.22
CA LEU A 149 -15.15 -9.67 -5.42
C LEU A 149 -13.87 -8.94 -5.82
N SER A 150 -13.26 -8.25 -4.87
CA SER A 150 -11.91 -7.72 -5.03
C SER A 150 -10.98 -8.41 -4.03
N GLY A 151 -9.70 -8.48 -4.34
CA GLY A 151 -8.72 -9.04 -3.43
C GLY A 151 -7.30 -8.64 -3.79
N LEU A 152 -6.43 -8.79 -2.81
CA LEU A 152 -5.01 -8.52 -2.88
C LEU A 152 -4.29 -9.65 -2.15
N ALA A 153 -3.39 -10.34 -2.83
CA ALA A 153 -2.49 -11.32 -2.24
C ALA A 153 -1.07 -10.83 -2.42
N THR A 154 -0.37 -10.53 -1.32
CA THR A 154 1.06 -10.22 -1.35
C THR A 154 1.83 -11.34 -0.69
N THR A 155 2.99 -11.66 -1.25
CA THR A 155 3.92 -12.64 -0.69
C THR A 155 5.35 -12.20 -0.92
N ARG A 156 6.19 -12.48 0.07
CA ARG A 156 7.62 -12.24 -0.02
C ARG A 156 8.28 -13.43 -0.71
N VAL A 157 8.88 -13.18 -1.87
CA VAL A 157 9.57 -14.20 -2.67
C VAL A 157 11.04 -14.30 -2.26
N SER A 158 11.66 -13.16 -1.93
CA SER A 158 13.04 -13.05 -1.45
C SER A 158 13.15 -11.91 -0.42
N SER A 159 14.32 -11.75 0.21
CA SER A 159 14.57 -10.65 1.15
C SER A 159 14.32 -9.28 0.51
N THR A 160 14.72 -9.11 -0.75
CA THR A 160 14.56 -7.85 -1.50
C THR A 160 13.40 -7.87 -2.50
N LEU A 161 12.60 -8.95 -2.55
CA LEU A 161 11.62 -9.13 -3.63
C LEU A 161 10.25 -9.53 -3.09
N GLN A 162 9.25 -8.70 -3.38
CA GLN A 162 7.86 -8.90 -3.02
C GLN A 162 6.99 -9.04 -4.27
N ALA A 163 6.10 -10.04 -4.29
CA ALA A 163 5.13 -10.24 -5.34
C ALA A 163 3.73 -9.92 -4.82
N GLN A 164 2.94 -9.22 -5.61
CA GLN A 164 1.57 -8.85 -5.30
C GLN A 164 0.65 -9.24 -6.45
N LEU A 165 -0.52 -9.74 -6.12
CA LEU A 165 -1.59 -10.13 -7.02
C LEU A 165 -2.84 -9.41 -6.59
N ALA A 166 -3.28 -8.41 -7.34
CA ALA A 166 -4.60 -7.82 -7.16
C ALA A 166 -5.55 -8.42 -8.18
N PHE A 167 -6.75 -8.79 -7.74
CA PHE A 167 -7.77 -9.33 -8.62
C PHE A 167 -9.11 -8.70 -8.35
N THR A 168 -9.94 -8.68 -9.37
CA THR A 168 -11.26 -8.06 -9.32
C THR A 168 -12.19 -8.84 -10.23
N HIS A 169 -13.25 -9.39 -9.68
CA HIS A 169 -14.20 -10.23 -10.39
C HIS A 169 -15.63 -9.75 -10.15
N GLN A 170 -16.32 -9.43 -11.24
CA GLN A 170 -17.72 -9.03 -11.22
C GLN A 170 -18.56 -10.11 -11.91
N PRO A 171 -19.39 -10.87 -11.19
CA PRO A 171 -20.28 -11.83 -11.83
C PRO A 171 -21.32 -11.08 -12.68
N THR A 172 -21.57 -11.56 -13.89
CA THR A 172 -22.70 -11.10 -14.71
C THR A 172 -23.97 -11.71 -14.14
N MET A 173 -24.69 -10.96 -13.30
CA MET A 173 -26.01 -11.41 -12.86
C MET A 173 -26.99 -11.28 -14.02
N ALA A 174 -27.36 -12.42 -14.60
CA ALA A 174 -28.44 -12.50 -15.57
C ALA A 174 -29.74 -12.06 -14.87
N ARG A 175 -30.12 -10.79 -15.04
CA ARG A 175 -31.44 -10.33 -14.63
C ARG A 175 -32.46 -11.08 -15.47
N LEU A 176 -33.14 -12.05 -14.87
CA LEU A 176 -34.34 -12.66 -15.45
C LEU A 176 -35.39 -11.56 -15.57
N ARG A 177 -35.47 -10.93 -16.75
CA ARG A 177 -36.58 -10.03 -17.08
C ARG A 177 -37.75 -10.91 -17.48
N PHE A 178 -38.73 -11.06 -16.58
CA PHE A 178 -40.03 -11.63 -16.95
C PHE A 178 -40.75 -10.61 -17.82
N THR A 179 -40.91 -10.92 -19.10
CA THR A 179 -41.84 -10.19 -19.96
C THR A 179 -43.25 -10.73 -19.70
N PRO A 180 -44.31 -9.90 -19.70
CA PRO A 180 -45.69 -10.35 -19.48
C PRO A 180 -46.23 -11.28 -20.59
N ARG A 181 -45.41 -11.64 -21.59
CA ARG A 181 -45.79 -12.47 -22.74
C ARG A 181 -45.13 -13.87 -22.74
N GLY A 182 -44.55 -14.32 -21.63
CA GLY A 182 -44.06 -15.70 -21.50
C GLY A 182 -42.85 -16.04 -22.38
N GLU A 183 -42.25 -15.07 -23.08
CA GLU A 183 -41.00 -15.27 -23.81
C GLU A 183 -39.82 -14.89 -22.92
N VAL A 184 -38.98 -15.90 -22.60
CA VAL A 184 -37.72 -15.74 -21.89
C VAL A 184 -36.73 -15.03 -22.81
N ALA A 185 -36.74 -13.69 -22.78
CA ALA A 185 -35.74 -12.88 -23.46
C ALA A 185 -34.41 -12.95 -22.69
N GLN A 186 -33.65 -14.03 -22.86
CA GLN A 186 -32.23 -14.07 -22.50
C GLN A 186 -31.45 -13.17 -23.47
N LYS A 187 -31.44 -11.87 -23.20
CA LYS A 187 -30.42 -10.98 -23.76
C LYS A 187 -29.42 -10.67 -22.66
N ALA A 188 -28.50 -11.62 -22.45
CA ALA A 188 -27.27 -11.36 -21.70
C ALA A 188 -26.49 -10.31 -22.51
N SER A 189 -26.68 -9.03 -22.17
CA SER A 189 -25.80 -7.97 -22.67
C SER A 189 -24.46 -8.15 -21.96
N SER A 190 -23.54 -8.83 -22.63
CA SER A 190 -22.15 -9.05 -22.23
C SER A 190 -21.33 -7.75 -22.30
N ALA A 191 -21.73 -6.74 -21.52
CA ALA A 191 -21.10 -5.43 -21.50
C ALA A 191 -20.23 -5.18 -20.26
N HIS A 192 -20.11 -6.16 -19.35
CA HIS A 192 -19.24 -6.04 -18.18
C HIS A 192 -17.91 -6.72 -18.48
N PRO A 193 -16.77 -6.05 -18.21
CA PRO A 193 -15.47 -6.63 -18.50
C PRO A 193 -15.29 -7.93 -17.70
N PRO A 194 -14.67 -8.97 -18.30
CA PRO A 194 -14.25 -10.14 -17.55
C PRO A 194 -13.32 -9.71 -16.40
N GLY A 195 -13.23 -10.52 -15.34
CA GLY A 195 -12.44 -10.19 -14.16
C GLY A 195 -11.03 -9.67 -14.52
N ASN A 196 -10.57 -8.66 -13.78
CA ASN A 196 -9.26 -8.06 -13.95
C ASN A 196 -8.26 -8.74 -13.01
N LEU A 197 -7.06 -8.97 -13.50
CA LEU A 197 -5.92 -9.50 -12.76
C LEU A 197 -4.74 -8.57 -12.97
N LEU A 198 -4.15 -8.12 -11.87
CA LEU A 198 -2.95 -7.30 -11.84
C LEU A 198 -1.86 -8.05 -11.07
N LEU A 199 -0.73 -8.25 -11.72
CA LEU A 199 0.49 -8.77 -11.12
C LEU A 199 1.44 -7.60 -10.91
N SER A 200 1.99 -7.46 -9.71
CA SER A 200 3.03 -6.48 -9.41
C SER A 200 4.20 -7.17 -8.73
N LEU A 201 5.41 -6.90 -9.20
CA LEU A 201 6.65 -7.38 -8.64
C LEU A 201 7.47 -6.18 -8.19
N GLN A 202 7.79 -6.12 -6.91
CA GLN A 202 8.55 -5.03 -6.30
C GLN A 202 9.90 -5.57 -5.86
N HIS A 203 10.96 -4.86 -6.25
CA HIS A 203 12.34 -5.18 -5.89
C HIS A 203 12.96 -3.99 -5.19
N ASP A 204 13.25 -4.13 -3.90
CA ASP A 204 13.79 -3.06 -3.06
C ASP A 204 15.14 -3.44 -2.48
N THR A 205 16.14 -2.59 -2.73
CA THR A 205 17.52 -2.74 -2.22
C THR A 205 17.96 -1.57 -1.34
N GLY A 206 17.04 -0.66 -0.99
CA GLY A 206 17.35 0.60 -0.32
C GLY A 206 17.80 1.68 -1.31
N GLN A 207 18.98 1.54 -1.91
CA GLN A 207 19.49 2.55 -2.86
C GLN A 207 18.71 2.56 -4.19
N TYR A 208 18.32 1.38 -4.66
CA TYR A 208 17.52 1.21 -5.86
C TYR A 208 16.22 0.46 -5.55
N SER A 209 15.15 0.91 -6.18
CA SER A 209 13.84 0.27 -6.11
C SER A 209 13.26 0.14 -7.51
N GLY A 210 12.74 -1.03 -7.85
CA GLY A 210 12.15 -1.33 -9.15
C GLY A 210 10.79 -2.00 -9.00
N GLU A 211 9.80 -1.56 -9.77
CA GLU A 211 8.47 -2.14 -9.82
C GLU A 211 8.16 -2.64 -11.24
N TYR A 212 7.65 -3.85 -11.37
CA TYR A 212 7.17 -4.42 -12.63
C TYR A 212 5.70 -4.76 -12.46
N THR A 213 4.84 -4.23 -13.32
CA THR A 213 3.39 -4.43 -13.24
C THR A 213 2.88 -5.03 -14.54
N TYR A 214 1.97 -5.99 -14.45
CA TYR A 214 1.29 -6.58 -15.58
C TYR A 214 -0.21 -6.67 -15.33
N SER A 215 -1.01 -6.07 -16.21
CA SER A 215 -2.47 -6.17 -16.20
C SER A 215 -2.94 -7.14 -17.28
N ALA A 216 -3.63 -8.20 -16.88
CA ALA A 216 -4.11 -9.24 -17.80
C ALA A 216 -5.32 -8.78 -18.63
N SER A 217 -6.13 -7.83 -18.13
CA SER A 217 -7.33 -7.34 -18.84
C SER A 217 -6.98 -6.54 -20.10
N ASP A 218 -5.95 -5.70 -19.99
CA ASP A 218 -5.50 -4.81 -21.07
C ASP A 218 -4.17 -5.24 -21.70
N GLY A 219 -3.54 -6.32 -21.21
CA GLY A 219 -2.22 -6.75 -21.67
C GLY A 219 -1.18 -5.64 -21.51
N MET A 220 -1.31 -4.87 -20.42
CA MET A 220 -0.46 -3.72 -20.15
C MET A 220 0.70 -4.14 -19.25
N PHE A 221 1.91 -3.83 -19.66
CA PHE A 221 3.14 -4.02 -18.90
C PHE A 221 3.70 -2.67 -18.50
N GLY A 222 4.00 -2.50 -17.22
CA GLY A 222 4.60 -1.29 -16.65
C GLY A 222 5.92 -1.62 -15.97
N VAL A 223 6.90 -0.73 -16.12
CA VAL A 223 8.15 -0.78 -15.35
C VAL A 223 8.36 0.58 -14.73
N ARG A 224 8.70 0.59 -13.44
CA ARG A 224 9.07 1.78 -12.70
C ARG A 224 10.41 1.56 -12.01
N GLY A 225 11.20 2.60 -11.90
CA GLY A 225 12.47 2.58 -11.18
C GLY A 225 12.65 3.86 -10.39
N LEU A 226 13.22 3.74 -9.21
CA LEU A 226 13.62 4.82 -8.34
C LEU A 226 15.05 4.59 -7.87
N TYR A 227 15.85 5.65 -7.88
CA TYR A 227 17.21 5.65 -7.39
C TYR A 227 17.40 6.78 -6.37
N ASN A 228 17.96 6.44 -5.21
CA ASN A 228 18.19 7.36 -4.09
C ASN A 228 19.66 7.76 -4.00
N PHE A 229 19.95 9.06 -4.01
CA PHE A 229 21.31 9.62 -4.01
C PHE A 229 21.67 10.36 -2.71
N GLY A 230 22.81 10.02 -2.10
CA GLY A 230 23.27 10.71 -0.88
C GLY A 230 22.80 10.07 0.44
N TRP A 231 22.29 8.84 0.41
CA TRP A 231 21.90 8.11 1.62
C TRP A 231 22.99 7.17 2.18
N GLN A 232 24.02 6.84 1.39
CA GLN A 232 25.11 5.93 1.80
C GLN A 232 26.17 6.58 2.69
N ASP A 233 26.42 7.89 2.54
CA ASP A 233 27.46 8.60 3.31
C ASP A 233 27.15 8.65 4.81
N GLU A 234 25.90 8.47 5.23
CA GLU A 234 25.51 8.52 6.64
C GLU A 234 25.40 7.13 7.29
N GLU A 235 25.04 6.07 6.55
CA GLU A 235 25.10 4.69 7.08
C GLU A 235 26.55 4.26 7.32
N ALA A 236 27.44 4.53 6.35
CA ALA A 236 28.87 4.24 6.52
C ALA A 236 29.48 5.04 7.69
N LYS A 237 29.04 6.29 7.92
CA LYS A 237 29.47 7.09 9.08
C LYS A 237 28.87 6.60 10.40
N LYS A 238 27.63 6.12 10.41
CA LYS A 238 26.98 5.56 11.61
C LYS A 238 27.59 4.21 11.99
N GLU A 239 27.87 3.34 11.02
CA GLU A 239 28.59 2.09 11.24
C GLU A 239 30.02 2.34 11.73
N ALA A 240 30.72 3.34 11.17
CA ALA A 240 32.03 3.77 11.65
C ALA A 240 31.97 4.32 13.09
N ARG A 241 30.98 5.15 13.44
CA ARG A 241 30.78 5.66 14.80
C ARG A 241 30.36 4.58 15.81
N ALA A 242 29.63 3.55 15.36
CA ALA A 242 29.25 2.41 16.19
C ALA A 242 30.42 1.44 16.42
N ALA A 243 31.36 1.37 15.48
CA ALA A 243 32.59 0.58 15.60
C ALA A 243 33.65 1.23 16.52
N GLU A 244 33.63 2.56 16.70
CA GLU A 244 34.56 3.32 17.57
C GLU A 244 34.06 3.47 19.02
N GLY A 245 33.46 2.44 19.61
CA GLY A 245 32.72 2.50 20.88
C GLY A 245 33.37 3.23 22.09
N GLU A 246 32.47 3.85 22.87
CA GLU A 246 32.54 4.15 24.32
C GLU A 246 33.59 5.13 24.87
N GLY A 247 33.14 6.37 25.10
CA GLY A 247 33.82 7.38 25.92
C GLY A 247 32.85 8.45 26.45
N HIS A 248 32.16 8.11 27.54
CA HIS A 248 31.43 8.96 28.50
C HIS A 248 31.47 10.50 28.31
N ALA A 249 30.33 11.12 27.96
CA ALA A 249 29.85 12.34 28.63
C ALA A 249 28.37 12.59 28.29
N SER A 250 27.54 12.61 29.33
CA SER A 250 26.18 13.15 29.31
C SER A 250 26.17 14.55 28.72
N ARG A 251 25.58 14.72 27.54
CA ARG A 251 25.21 16.02 27.01
C ARG A 251 23.76 15.93 26.57
N ILE A 252 22.96 16.77 27.21
CA ILE A 252 21.55 17.01 26.95
C ILE A 252 21.34 17.00 25.44
N GLU A 253 20.52 16.05 24.96
CA GLU A 253 20.10 15.97 23.57
C GLU A 253 19.22 17.19 23.31
N ASP A 254 19.82 18.26 22.81
CA ASP A 254 19.09 19.39 22.27
C ASP A 254 18.29 18.88 21.07
N ASP A 255 16.96 18.95 21.18
CA ASP A 255 15.97 18.69 20.13
C ASP A 255 16.22 19.54 18.85
N GLU A 256 17.21 20.43 18.86
CA GLU A 256 17.61 21.32 17.75
C GLU A 256 18.49 20.60 16.69
N ASP A 257 19.25 19.56 17.05
CA ASP A 257 20.09 18.81 16.09
C ASP A 257 19.30 17.83 15.20
N MET A 258 18.06 17.46 15.59
CA MET A 258 17.16 16.69 14.71
C MET A 258 16.55 17.54 13.59
N LEU A 259 16.64 18.87 13.68
CA LEU A 259 16.00 19.80 12.75
C LEU A 259 16.97 20.50 11.79
N GLU A 260 18.27 20.59 12.12
CA GLU A 260 19.19 21.45 11.35
C GLU A 260 20.11 20.73 10.35
N GLY A 261 20.22 19.39 10.39
CA GLY A 261 21.16 18.62 9.54
C GLY A 261 20.57 17.58 8.57
N GLY A 262 19.28 17.27 8.64
CA GLY A 262 18.74 15.99 8.09
C GLY A 262 18.33 15.95 6.61
N LEU A 263 18.30 17.09 5.91
CA LEU A 263 17.68 17.21 4.57
C LEU A 263 18.66 17.65 3.46
N ARG A 264 19.88 18.10 3.80
CA ARG A 264 20.81 18.59 2.77
C ARG A 264 21.40 17.43 1.94
N GLY A 265 21.10 17.42 0.64
CA GLY A 265 21.76 16.55 -0.35
C GLY A 265 21.04 15.23 -0.63
N ARG A 266 19.81 15.07 -0.16
CA ARG A 266 18.98 13.88 -0.34
C ARG A 266 18.04 14.05 -1.53
N PHE A 267 18.40 13.47 -2.66
CA PHE A 267 17.59 13.49 -3.88
C PHE A 267 17.29 12.07 -4.40
N SER A 268 16.05 11.84 -4.78
CA SER A 268 15.61 10.60 -5.42
C SER A 268 15.11 10.92 -6.81
N ALA A 269 15.54 10.15 -7.80
CA ALA A 269 15.07 10.30 -9.18
C ALA A 269 14.57 8.97 -9.70
N GLY A 270 13.50 9.01 -10.47
CA GLY A 270 12.92 7.82 -11.03
C GLY A 270 12.12 8.08 -12.30
N GLY A 271 11.66 7.00 -12.90
CA GLY A 271 10.81 7.06 -14.06
C GLY A 271 9.95 5.82 -14.18
N GLU A 272 8.93 5.94 -14.99
CA GLU A 272 8.00 4.88 -15.32
C GLU A 272 7.74 4.80 -16.81
N VAL A 273 7.54 3.57 -17.31
CA VAL A 273 7.24 3.28 -18.70
C VAL A 273 6.13 2.23 -18.73
N TYR A 274 5.09 2.49 -19.52
CA TYR A 274 3.97 1.58 -19.74
C TYR A 274 3.82 1.25 -21.21
N LEU A 275 3.60 -0.03 -21.47
CA LEU A 275 3.42 -0.63 -22.77
C LEU A 275 2.09 -1.38 -22.76
N SER A 276 1.12 -0.96 -23.57
CA SER A 276 -0.11 -1.74 -23.79
C SER A 276 0.00 -2.51 -25.10
N LEU A 277 0.07 -3.84 -25.02
CA LEU A 277 0.12 -4.69 -26.21
C LEU A 277 -1.21 -4.69 -26.97
N LYS A 278 -2.32 -4.56 -26.24
CA LYS A 278 -3.68 -4.56 -26.81
C LYS A 278 -4.02 -3.25 -27.51
N GLN A 279 -3.64 -2.12 -26.92
CA GLN A 279 -3.88 -0.79 -27.51
C GLN A 279 -2.73 -0.31 -28.39
N ARG A 280 -1.60 -1.04 -28.44
CA ARG A 280 -0.37 -0.67 -29.15
C ARG A 280 0.12 0.73 -28.79
N SER A 281 0.01 1.09 -27.51
CA SER A 281 0.42 2.38 -26.97
C SER A 281 1.63 2.24 -26.06
N LEU A 282 2.50 3.26 -26.11
CA LEU A 282 3.65 3.44 -25.23
C LEU A 282 3.47 4.80 -24.54
N GLY A 283 3.53 4.80 -23.21
CA GLY A 283 3.53 6.01 -22.39
C GLY A 283 4.65 5.92 -21.35
N GLY A 284 5.15 7.06 -20.90
CA GLY A 284 6.17 7.09 -19.85
C GLY A 284 6.29 8.47 -19.25
N GLY A 285 6.85 8.51 -18.04
CA GLY A 285 7.06 9.72 -17.26
C GLY A 285 8.37 9.64 -16.48
N LEU A 286 8.98 10.79 -16.21
CA LEU A 286 10.11 10.91 -15.30
C LEU A 286 9.71 11.86 -14.17
N SER A 287 10.14 11.55 -12.95
CA SER A 287 9.95 12.45 -11.82
C SER A 287 11.18 12.47 -10.93
N GLN A 288 11.35 13.57 -10.22
CA GLN A 288 12.42 13.79 -9.26
C GLN A 288 11.80 14.31 -7.97
N GLY A 289 12.27 13.81 -6.84
CA GLY A 289 11.85 14.22 -5.51
C GLY A 289 13.07 14.57 -4.66
N GLY A 290 13.03 15.73 -4.02
CA GLY A 290 13.99 16.12 -2.98
C GLY A 290 13.29 16.17 -1.63
N ALA A 291 14.02 15.82 -0.57
CA ALA A 291 13.57 16.01 0.81
C ALA A 291 14.09 17.34 1.37
#